data_AF-A0A5N7J7I0-F1
#
_entry.id   AF-A0A5N7J7I0-F1
#
_cell.length_a   1.000
_cell.length_b   1.000
_cell.length_c   1.000
_cell.angle_alpha   90.00
_cell.angle_beta   90.00
_cell.angle_gamma   90.00
#
_symmetry.space_group_name_H-M   'P 1'
#
loop_
_entity.id
_entity.type
_entity.pdbx_description
1 polymer ?
#
loop_
_entity_poly.entity_id
_entity_poly.type
_entity_poly.pdbx_seq_one_letter_code
_entity_poly.pdbx_strand_id
1 'polypeptide(L)'
;MGLSDKFKKLKADVKKINTSINVETKMSKILKALEGKRCTLSIISKGPVDCKVINVDDEWMEVKQFLKKDQSKTMIIRIKKINDVAINVSSTVN
;
A
#
# COMPACT_ATOMS: atom_id res chain seq x y z
N MET A 1 6.01 -42.53 -6.03
CA MET A 1 5.90 -41.09 -6.34
C MET A 1 6.70 -40.31 -5.31
N GLY A 2 7.75 -39.63 -5.77
CA GLY A 2 8.95 -39.31 -4.99
C GLY A 2 8.86 -38.04 -4.14
N LEU A 3 9.65 -38.03 -3.07
CA LEU A 3 9.91 -36.90 -2.15
C LEU A 3 10.24 -35.58 -2.87
N SER A 4 10.76 -35.66 -4.11
CA SER A 4 11.19 -34.56 -4.96
C SER A 4 10.05 -33.60 -5.36
N ASP A 5 8.82 -34.10 -5.56
CA ASP A 5 7.70 -33.25 -5.98
C ASP A 5 7.19 -32.34 -4.86
N LYS A 6 7.25 -32.82 -3.60
CA LYS A 6 6.94 -32.01 -2.41
C LYS A 6 8.00 -30.94 -2.17
N PHE A 7 9.27 -31.26 -2.39
CA PHE A 7 10.39 -30.31 -2.25
C PHE A 7 10.35 -29.19 -3.32
N LYS A 8 9.95 -29.53 -4.56
CA LYS A 8 9.76 -28.54 -5.63
C LYS A 8 8.61 -27.58 -5.36
N LYS A 9 7.48 -28.07 -4.83
CA LYS A 9 6.36 -27.22 -4.43
C LYS A 9 6.75 -26.26 -3.31
N LEU A 10 7.42 -26.77 -2.28
CA LEU A 10 7.88 -25.96 -1.15
C LEU A 10 8.85 -24.85 -1.61
N LYS A 11 9.79 -25.17 -2.52
CA LYS A 11 10.72 -24.18 -3.07
C LYS A 11 10.03 -23.11 -3.92
N ALA A 12 8.99 -23.47 -4.68
CA ALA A 12 8.20 -22.52 -5.46
C ALA A 12 7.39 -21.58 -4.56
N ASP A 13 6.82 -22.11 -3.47
CA ASP A 13 6.07 -21.32 -2.50
C ASP A 13 6.99 -20.37 -1.72
N VAL A 14 8.16 -20.82 -1.29
CA VAL A 14 9.19 -19.96 -0.66
C VAL A 14 9.65 -18.86 -1.62
N LYS A 15 9.82 -19.15 -2.92
CA LYS A 15 10.21 -18.15 -3.92
C LYS A 15 9.11 -17.12 -4.14
N LYS A 16 7.84 -17.54 -4.18
CA LYS A 16 6.69 -16.62 -4.25
C LYS A 16 6.61 -15.74 -3.01
N ILE A 17 6.75 -16.31 -1.82
CA ILE A 17 6.74 -15.58 -0.55
C ILE A 17 7.87 -14.54 -0.51
N ASN A 18 9.12 -14.93 -0.83
CA ASN A 18 10.25 -14.00 -0.88
C ASN A 18 10.08 -12.88 -1.91
N THR A 19 9.42 -13.16 -3.04
CA THR A 19 9.16 -12.14 -4.06
C THR A 19 8.10 -11.17 -3.58
N SER A 20 7.01 -11.65 -2.95
CA SER A 20 5.98 -10.80 -2.35
C SER A 20 6.52 -9.93 -1.22
N ILE A 21 7.36 -10.48 -0.35
CA ILE A 21 8.00 -9.73 0.74
C ILE A 21 8.87 -8.61 0.17
N ASN A 22 9.70 -8.90 -0.83
CA ASN A 22 10.54 -7.88 -1.48
C ASN A 22 9.74 -6.77 -2.19
N VAL A 23 8.52 -7.07 -2.67
CA VAL A 23 7.62 -6.06 -3.23
C VAL A 23 6.95 -5.25 -2.12
N GLU A 24 6.52 -5.88 -1.03
CA GLU A 24 5.97 -5.20 0.16
C GLU A 24 7.01 -4.23 0.78
N THR A 25 8.28 -4.63 0.91
CA THR A 25 9.36 -3.76 1.42
C THR A 25 9.70 -2.62 0.47
N LYS A 26 9.47 -2.77 -0.84
CA LYS A 26 9.64 -1.68 -1.81
C LYS A 26 8.46 -0.71 -1.76
N MET A 27 7.25 -1.21 -1.55
CA MET A 27 6.06 -0.35 -1.42
C MET A 27 6.09 0.49 -0.15
N SER A 28 6.50 -0.04 1.02
CA SER A 28 6.59 0.78 2.24
C SER A 28 7.54 1.97 2.08
N LYS A 29 8.69 1.77 1.44
CA LYS A 29 9.65 2.85 1.12
C LYS A 29 9.07 3.89 0.16
N ILE A 30 8.32 3.46 -0.86
CA ILE A 30 7.66 4.36 -1.81
C ILE A 30 6.57 5.17 -1.11
N LEU A 31 5.76 4.53 -0.25
CA LEU A 31 4.70 5.18 0.52
C LEU A 31 5.25 6.17 1.55
N LYS A 32 6.40 5.87 2.20
CA LYS A 32 7.11 6.83 3.05
C LYS A 32 7.44 8.13 2.32
N ALA A 33 7.84 8.06 1.04
CA ALA A 33 8.08 9.24 0.23
C ALA A 33 6.81 10.05 -0.12
N LEU A 34 5.63 9.53 0.24
CA LEU A 34 4.33 10.19 0.10
C LEU A 34 3.85 10.86 1.39
N GLU A 35 4.55 10.70 2.51
CA GLU A 35 4.23 11.42 3.76
C GLU A 35 4.08 12.92 3.51
N GLY A 36 2.99 13.49 4.00
CA GLY A 36 2.64 14.89 3.79
C GLY A 36 1.98 15.20 2.44
N LYS A 37 1.90 14.26 1.50
CA LYS A 37 1.25 14.46 0.18
C LYS A 37 -0.21 14.00 0.19
N ARG A 38 -1.02 14.61 -0.67
CA ARG A 38 -2.39 14.16 -0.96
C ARG A 38 -2.36 13.09 -2.05
N CYS A 39 -3.07 11.99 -1.83
CA CYS A 39 -3.18 10.87 -2.74
C CYS A 39 -4.56 10.21 -2.65
N THR A 40 -4.98 9.61 -3.74
CA THR A 40 -6.16 8.76 -3.79
C THR A 40 -5.73 7.30 -3.62
N LEU A 41 -6.19 6.66 -2.55
CA LEU A 41 -5.95 5.24 -2.27
C LEU A 41 -7.11 4.40 -2.78
N SER A 42 -6.80 3.31 -3.49
CA SER A 42 -7.77 2.27 -3.83
C SER A 42 -7.59 1.11 -2.87
N ILE A 43 -8.60 0.82 -2.03
CA ILE A 43 -8.51 -0.20 -0.98
C ILE A 43 -9.27 -1.44 -1.45
N ILE A 44 -8.72 -2.63 -1.23
CA ILE A 44 -9.45 -3.88 -1.46
C ILE A 44 -10.72 -3.85 -0.61
N SER A 45 -11.90 -3.95 -1.24
CA SER A 45 -13.26 -3.81 -0.66
C SER A 45 -13.79 -2.39 -0.40
N LYS A 46 -13.00 -1.34 -0.62
CA LYS A 46 -13.43 0.06 -0.49
C LYS A 46 -12.93 0.85 -1.70
N GLY A 47 -13.85 1.39 -2.49
CA GLY A 47 -13.54 2.21 -3.67
C GLY A 47 -12.60 3.40 -3.37
N PRO A 48 -12.22 4.18 -4.38
CA PRO A 48 -11.17 5.20 -4.26
C PRO A 48 -11.45 6.19 -3.12
N VAL A 49 -10.43 6.41 -2.29
CA VAL A 49 -10.45 7.27 -1.12
C VAL A 49 -9.43 8.39 -1.29
N ASP A 50 -9.91 9.63 -1.36
CA ASP A 50 -9.02 10.80 -1.31
C ASP A 50 -8.53 11.03 0.12
N CYS A 51 -7.21 11.10 0.29
CA CYS A 51 -6.59 11.22 1.59
C CYS A 51 -5.23 11.92 1.54
N LYS A 52 -4.75 12.33 2.71
CA LYS A 52 -3.38 12.82 2.91
C LYS A 52 -2.61 11.81 3.75
N VAL A 53 -1.43 11.41 3.30
CA VAL A 53 -0.56 10.53 4.09
C VAL A 53 0.00 11.34 5.26
N ILE A 54 -0.18 10.84 6.49
CA ILE A 54 0.38 11.45 7.70
C ILE A 54 1.69 10.77 8.06
N ASN A 55 1.67 9.44 8.14
CA ASN A 55 2.80 8.63 8.56
C ASN A 55 2.75 7.24 7.90
N VAL A 56 3.90 6.64 7.62
CA VAL A 56 4.00 5.32 7.01
C VAL A 56 5.03 4.48 7.74
N ASP A 57 4.59 3.34 8.25
CA ASP A 57 5.44 2.29 8.81
C ASP A 57 5.60 1.12 7.82
N ASP A 58 6.23 0.03 8.24
CA ASP A 58 6.51 -1.12 7.35
C ASP A 58 5.25 -1.91 6.97
N GLU A 59 4.23 -1.96 7.83
CA GLU A 59 2.97 -2.68 7.55
C GLU A 59 1.73 -1.77 7.50
N TRP A 60 1.83 -0.58 8.06
CA TRP A 60 0.68 0.30 8.31
C TRP A 60 0.96 1.70 7.78
N MET A 61 -0.08 2.35 7.30
CA MET A 61 -0.04 3.77 6.97
C MET A 61 -1.17 4.50 7.70
N GLU A 62 -0.83 5.65 8.26
CA GLU A 62 -1.78 6.61 8.80
C GLU A 62 -2.12 7.63 7.73
N VAL A 63 -3.42 7.77 7.43
CA VAL A 63 -3.92 8.72 6.45
C VAL A 63 -5.08 9.52 6.99
N LYS A 64 -5.16 10.78 6.53
CA LYS A 64 -6.31 11.66 6.74
C LYS A 64 -7.22 11.57 5.53
N GLN A 65 -8.32 10.83 5.63
CA GLN A 65 -9.34 10.79 4.60
C GLN A 65 -10.14 12.10 4.60
N PHE A 66 -10.35 12.68 3.41
CA PHE A 66 -11.24 13.81 3.21
C PHE A 66 -12.63 13.30 2.81
N LEU A 67 -13.66 13.66 3.59
CA LEU A 67 -15.06 13.34 3.33
C LEU A 67 -15.79 14.54 2.72
N LYS A 68 -17.01 14.31 2.22
CA LYS A 68 -17.88 15.40 1.76
C LYS A 68 -18.26 16.27 2.97
N LYS A 69 -18.30 17.60 2.77
CA LYS A 69 -18.61 18.66 3.78
C LYS A 69 -17.48 19.03 4.76
N ASP A 70 -16.25 19.12 4.28
CA ASP A 70 -15.08 19.61 5.05
C ASP A 70 -14.74 18.79 6.31
N GLN A 71 -15.37 17.61 6.42
CA GLN A 71 -15.06 16.64 7.46
C GLN A 71 -13.86 15.82 7.01
N SER A 72 -12.95 15.59 7.94
CA SER A 72 -11.81 14.71 7.73
C SER A 72 -11.76 13.66 8.82
N LYS A 73 -11.45 12.43 8.46
CA LYS A 73 -11.25 11.34 9.41
C LYS A 73 -9.85 10.78 9.26
N THR A 74 -9.15 10.60 10.37
CA THR A 74 -7.88 9.86 10.38
C THR A 74 -8.16 8.36 10.40
N MET A 75 -7.47 7.61 9.56
CA MET A 75 -7.61 6.17 9.43
C MET A 75 -6.24 5.52 9.31
N ILE A 76 -6.09 4.35 9.93
CA ILE A 76 -4.90 3.51 9.77
C ILE A 76 -5.26 2.38 8.80
N ILE A 77 -4.49 2.27 7.73
CA ILE A 77 -4.71 1.32 6.64
C ILE A 77 -3.50 0.38 6.58
N ARG A 78 -3.76 -0.91 6.44
CA ARG A 78 -2.69 -1.89 6.23
C ARG A 78 -2.21 -1.82 4.79
N ILE A 79 -0.90 -1.71 4.57
CA ILE A 79 -0.30 -1.55 3.23
C ILE A 79 -0.73 -2.69 2.30
N LYS A 80 -0.81 -3.92 2.83
CA LYS A 80 -1.28 -5.12 2.11
C LYS A 80 -2.73 -5.04 1.58
N LYS A 81 -3.55 -4.14 2.13
CA LYS A 81 -4.95 -3.93 1.66
C LYS A 81 -5.07 -2.87 0.58
N ILE A 82 -3.98 -2.17 0.27
CA ILE A 82 -3.94 -1.16 -0.78
C ILE A 82 -3.72 -1.88 -2.09
N ASN A 83 -4.63 -1.63 -3.04
CA ASN A 83 -4.49 -2.17 -4.39
C ASN A 83 -3.67 -1.23 -5.26
N ASP A 84 -4.00 0.07 -5.19
CA ASP A 84 -3.38 1.11 -6.00
C ASP A 84 -3.30 2.43 -5.22
N VAL A 85 -2.28 3.23 -5.54
CA VAL A 85 -2.11 4.59 -5.03
C VAL A 85 -1.92 5.54 -6.20
N ALA A 86 -2.80 6.53 -6.31
CA ALA A 86 -2.70 7.59 -7.32
C ALA A 86 -2.33 8.90 -6.62
N ILE A 87 -1.30 9.58 -7.11
CA ILE A 87 -0.88 10.88 -6.59
C ILE A 87 -1.56 11.95 -7.43
N ASN A 88 -2.34 12.82 -6.78
CA ASN A 88 -2.87 14.01 -7.42
C ASN A 88 -1.74 15.03 -7.47
N VAL A 89 -0.95 15.01 -8.54
CA VAL A 89 0.02 16.07 -8.83
C VAL A 89 -0.80 17.28 -9.27
N SER A 90 -1.10 18.16 -8.32
CA SER A 90 -1.45 19.53 -8.70
C SER A 90 -0.18 20.13 -9.25
N SER A 91 -0.09 20.21 -10.57
CA SER A 91 0.98 20.90 -11.28
C SER A 91 1.08 22.31 -10.71
N THR A 92 2.03 22.52 -9.79
CA THR A 92 2.51 23.86 -9.53
C THR A 92 3.49 24.10 -10.68
N VAL A 93 2.94 24.63 -11.78
CA VAL A 93 3.71 25.22 -12.86
C VAL A 93 4.49 26.37 -12.21
N ASN A 94 5.80 26.19 -12.08
CA ASN A 94 6.75 27.29 -11.91
C ASN A 94 7.75 27.18 -13.05
#